data_AF-A0A540MTL9-F1
#
_entry.id   AF-A0A540MTL9-F1
#
_cell.length_a   1.000
_cell.length_b   1.000
_cell.length_c   1.000
_cell.angle_alpha   90.00
_cell.angle_beta   90.00
_cell.angle_gamma   90.00
#
_symmetry.space_group_name_H-M   'P 1'
#
loop_
_entity.id
_entity.type
_entity.pdbx_description
1 polymer ?
#
loop_
_entity_poly.entity_id
_entity_poly.type
_entity_poly.pdbx_seq_one_letter_code
_entity_poly.pdbx_strand_id
1 'polypeptide(L)'
;MTIAGTTSSDTMGLKGGVILLGFVAFALFSCVDGLFGGEHLLGEVVRRSMAENDTAWSKDCSRQCESEFCTVPPFLRYGKYCGLLYSGCPGEQPCDGLDACCMKHDNCVQSKNNDYLSSECSQTFLNCMAEFKNKRGKTFKGNKCHVEDVVEVITLVMEAALVAGRYLHKP
;
A
#
# COMPACT_ATOMS: atom_id res chain seq x y z
N MET A 1 -25.21 -9.50 52.67
CA MET A 1 -23.80 -9.76 53.05
C MET A 1 -22.91 -9.40 51.86
N THR A 2 -21.64 -9.16 52.10
CA THR A 2 -20.74 -8.33 51.27
C THR A 2 -19.60 -9.17 50.66
N ILE A 3 -18.94 -8.68 49.58
CA ILE A 3 -17.63 -9.11 49.00
C ILE A 3 -17.50 -10.60 48.57
N ALA A 4 -16.67 -11.05 47.61
CA ALA A 4 -15.69 -10.47 46.66
C ALA A 4 -15.77 -11.25 45.30
N GLY A 5 -14.91 -11.19 44.28
CA GLY A 5 -13.71 -10.37 44.00
C GLY A 5 -12.66 -11.07 43.10
N THR A 6 -12.57 -10.68 41.82
CA THR A 6 -11.43 -10.79 40.85
C THR A 6 -10.58 -12.07 40.71
N THR A 7 -10.46 -12.59 39.47
CA THR A 7 -9.23 -12.84 38.62
C THR A 7 -9.72 -13.54 37.33
N SER A 8 -9.32 -13.24 36.09
CA SER A 8 -8.03 -12.99 35.40
C SER A 8 -7.23 -14.25 35.00
N SER A 9 -6.86 -14.28 33.70
CA SER A 9 -5.89 -15.16 32.99
C SER A 9 -6.30 -16.56 32.49
N ASP A 10 -6.42 -16.63 31.15
CA ASP A 10 -5.72 -17.55 30.24
C ASP A 10 -5.89 -19.08 30.34
N THR A 11 -6.56 -19.69 29.34
CA THR A 11 -5.88 -20.46 28.26
C THR A 11 -6.84 -21.12 27.24
N MET A 12 -6.43 -21.05 25.96
CA MET A 12 -6.62 -22.00 24.85
C MET A 12 -7.89 -22.89 24.78
N GLY A 13 -8.73 -22.65 23.75
CA GLY A 13 -9.91 -23.47 23.44
C GLY A 13 -10.14 -23.70 21.93
N LEU A 14 -9.17 -24.31 21.24
CA LEU A 14 -9.25 -24.61 19.80
C LEU A 14 -10.33 -25.67 19.48
N LYS A 15 -11.44 -25.29 18.81
CA LYS A 15 -12.46 -26.25 18.31
C LYS A 15 -13.11 -25.81 17.00
N GLY A 16 -13.00 -26.67 15.97
CA GLY A 16 -13.81 -26.64 14.74
C GLY A 16 -13.37 -25.59 13.69
N GLY A 17 -12.92 -25.92 12.47
CA GLY A 17 -12.85 -27.23 11.81
C GLY A 17 -13.70 -27.36 10.54
N VAL A 18 -14.11 -26.26 9.89
CA VAL A 18 -14.86 -26.28 8.61
C VAL A 18 -14.47 -25.13 7.65
N ILE A 19 -13.18 -24.79 7.52
CA ILE A 19 -12.72 -23.76 6.55
C ILE A 19 -11.41 -24.19 5.84
N LEU A 20 -11.44 -25.34 5.15
CA LEU A 20 -10.28 -25.78 4.34
C LEU A 20 -10.61 -26.33 2.94
N LEU A 21 -11.88 -26.55 2.60
CA LEU A 21 -12.28 -27.01 1.26
C LEU A 21 -12.73 -25.88 0.32
N GLY A 22 -13.15 -24.72 0.85
CA GLY A 22 -13.61 -23.59 0.04
C GLY A 22 -12.49 -22.81 -0.66
N PHE A 23 -11.34 -22.60 0.01
CA PHE A 23 -10.24 -21.81 -0.55
C PHE A 23 -9.45 -22.54 -1.64
N VAL A 24 -9.37 -23.87 -1.60
CA VAL A 24 -8.67 -24.67 -2.61
C VAL A 24 -9.44 -24.69 -3.94
N ALA A 25 -10.77 -24.69 -3.90
CA ALA A 25 -11.60 -24.67 -5.11
C ALA A 25 -11.49 -23.34 -5.90
N PHE A 26 -11.30 -22.21 -5.21
CA PHE A 26 -11.11 -20.90 -5.85
C PHE A 26 -9.73 -20.75 -6.50
N ALA A 27 -8.70 -21.40 -5.94
CA ALA A 27 -7.34 -21.35 -6.46
C ALA A 27 -7.13 -22.21 -7.73
N LEU A 28 -7.91 -23.29 -7.91
CA LEU A 28 -7.77 -24.20 -9.06
C LEU A 28 -8.52 -23.72 -10.31
N PHE A 29 -9.53 -22.87 -10.18
CA PHE A 29 -10.26 -22.34 -11.34
C PHE A 29 -9.44 -21.34 -12.18
N SER A 30 -8.47 -20.65 -11.58
CA SER A 30 -7.63 -19.65 -12.27
C SER A 30 -6.51 -20.25 -13.14
N CYS A 31 -6.42 -21.58 -13.26
CA CYS A 31 -5.34 -22.26 -13.98
C CYS A 31 -5.77 -23.01 -15.26
N VAL A 32 -7.04 -22.89 -15.68
CA VAL A 32 -7.60 -23.73 -16.77
C VAL A 32 -7.86 -22.98 -18.09
N ASP A 33 -7.74 -21.64 -18.12
CA ASP A 33 -7.93 -20.82 -19.33
C ASP A 33 -6.64 -20.61 -20.16
N GLY A 34 -5.73 -21.60 -20.15
CA GLY A 34 -4.42 -21.52 -20.81
C GLY A 34 -4.28 -22.30 -22.13
N LEU A 35 -5.33 -22.97 -22.62
CA LEU A 35 -5.20 -23.99 -23.67
C LEU A 35 -6.21 -23.88 -24.83
N PHE A 36 -6.38 -22.68 -25.42
CA PHE A 36 -6.90 -22.55 -26.79
C PHE A 36 -6.10 -21.50 -27.57
N GLY A 37 -5.55 -21.91 -28.72
CA GLY A 37 -4.59 -21.13 -29.51
C GLY A 37 -5.21 -20.14 -30.49
N GLY A 38 -4.40 -19.20 -30.96
CA GLY A 38 -4.81 -18.13 -31.88
C GLY A 38 -3.64 -17.27 -32.39
N GLU A 39 -2.61 -17.87 -32.99
CA GLU A 39 -1.52 -17.12 -33.63
C GLU A 39 -1.90 -16.61 -35.03
N HIS A 40 -2.30 -15.34 -35.15
CA HIS A 40 -1.83 -14.38 -36.17
C HIS A 40 -2.51 -13.01 -36.00
N LEU A 41 -1.87 -11.93 -36.46
CA LEU A 41 -2.38 -10.55 -36.60
C LEU A 41 -2.44 -9.60 -35.37
N LEU A 42 -1.93 -9.96 -34.18
CA LEU A 42 -1.87 -9.03 -33.04
C LEU A 42 -0.51 -8.31 -32.81
N GLY A 43 0.54 -8.70 -33.53
CA GLY A 43 1.91 -8.21 -33.28
C GLY A 43 2.16 -6.72 -33.52
N GLU A 44 1.45 -6.09 -34.47
CA GLU A 44 1.66 -4.67 -34.81
C GLU A 44 0.83 -3.72 -33.93
N VAL A 45 -0.34 -4.16 -33.46
CA VAL A 45 -1.20 -3.36 -32.57
C VAL A 45 -0.57 -3.27 -31.17
N VAL A 46 -0.04 -4.38 -30.64
CA VAL A 46 0.62 -4.43 -29.32
C VAL A 46 1.86 -3.53 -29.24
N ARG A 47 2.56 -3.28 -30.36
CA ARG A 47 3.69 -2.34 -30.36
C ARG A 47 3.26 -0.87 -30.19
N ARG A 48 2.05 -0.49 -30.59
CA ARG A 48 1.55 0.89 -30.41
C ARG A 48 1.11 1.17 -28.98
N SER A 49 0.51 0.21 -28.29
CA SER A 49 0.04 0.40 -26.90
C SER A 49 1.18 0.63 -25.89
N MET A 50 2.40 0.14 -26.16
CA MET A 50 3.54 0.39 -25.27
C MET A 50 4.05 1.84 -25.31
N ALA A 51 3.97 2.52 -26.46
CA ALA A 51 4.37 3.93 -26.57
C ALA A 51 3.33 4.91 -25.99
N GLU A 52 2.08 4.46 -25.82
CA GLU A 52 1.01 5.27 -25.23
C GLU A 52 0.89 5.05 -23.70
N ASN A 53 1.36 3.90 -23.20
CA ASN A 53 1.31 3.57 -21.76
C ASN A 53 2.26 4.42 -20.90
N ASP A 54 3.42 4.82 -21.43
CA ASP A 54 4.32 5.78 -20.76
C ASP A 54 3.70 7.18 -20.62
N THR A 55 2.65 7.49 -21.40
CA THR A 55 1.87 8.74 -21.27
C THR A 55 0.56 8.58 -20.50
N ALA A 56 0.14 7.36 -20.18
CA ALA A 56 -1.08 7.09 -19.42
C ALA A 56 -0.90 7.39 -17.92
N TRP A 57 0.26 7.07 -17.34
CA TRP A 57 0.62 7.42 -15.95
C TRP A 57 0.68 8.95 -15.73
N SER A 58 0.75 9.75 -16.79
CA SER A 58 0.92 11.20 -16.75
C SER A 58 -0.39 12.00 -16.70
N LYS A 59 -1.56 11.35 -16.71
CA LYS A 59 -2.87 12.06 -16.77
C LYS A 59 -3.58 12.22 -15.42
N ASP A 60 -3.43 11.28 -14.48
CA ASP A 60 -4.12 11.29 -13.19
C ASP A 60 -3.14 11.42 -11.99
N CYS A 61 -2.31 12.46 -12.00
CA CYS A 61 -1.48 12.84 -10.86
C CYS A 61 -2.18 13.89 -9.96
N SER A 62 -1.94 13.86 -8.65
CA SER A 62 -2.59 14.78 -7.71
C SER A 62 -1.94 16.16 -7.69
N ARG A 63 -2.79 17.20 -7.62
CA ARG A 63 -2.40 18.60 -7.30
C ARG A 63 -3.07 19.11 -6.02
N GLN A 64 -3.91 18.30 -5.39
CA GLN A 64 -4.75 18.68 -4.27
C GLN A 64 -4.42 17.83 -3.03
N CYS A 65 -4.49 18.44 -1.85
CA CYS A 65 -4.28 17.75 -0.59
C CYS A 65 -5.53 16.99 -0.18
N GLU A 66 -5.59 15.71 -0.52
CA GLU A 66 -6.71 14.83 -0.20
C GLU A 66 -6.64 14.31 1.25
N SER A 67 -7.80 13.94 1.78
CA SER A 67 -7.94 13.30 3.10
C SER A 67 -9.15 12.38 3.09
N GLU A 68 -9.10 11.38 2.21
CA GLU A 68 -10.18 10.43 1.96
C GLU A 68 -9.75 9.01 2.33
N PHE A 69 -10.71 8.19 2.78
CA PHE A 69 -10.50 6.78 3.14
C PHE A 69 -9.34 6.55 4.14
N CYS A 70 -9.18 7.46 5.10
CA CYS A 70 -8.07 7.58 6.04
C CYS A 70 -7.60 6.28 6.73
N THR A 71 -8.50 5.30 6.91
CA THR A 71 -8.24 4.04 7.60
C THR A 71 -8.46 2.79 6.73
N VAL A 72 -8.62 2.98 5.40
CA VAL A 72 -8.92 1.89 4.45
C VAL A 72 -7.79 1.81 3.42
N PRO A 73 -6.68 1.09 3.70
CA PRO A 73 -5.44 1.19 2.92
C PRO A 73 -5.57 1.00 1.39
N PRO A 74 -6.45 0.11 0.85
CA PRO A 74 -6.65 0.00 -0.59
C PRO A 74 -7.21 1.25 -1.29
N PHE A 75 -7.86 2.16 -0.56
CA PHE A 75 -8.51 3.36 -1.10
C PHE A 75 -7.97 4.66 -0.48
N LEU A 76 -7.07 4.57 0.50
CA LEU A 76 -6.51 5.69 1.25
C LEU A 76 -5.86 6.70 0.31
N ARG A 77 -6.29 7.97 0.42
CA ARG A 77 -5.71 9.11 -0.28
C ARG A 77 -5.46 10.23 0.72
N TYR A 78 -4.19 10.45 1.04
CA TYR A 78 -3.76 11.47 1.98
C TYR A 78 -2.69 12.36 1.34
N GLY A 79 -2.84 13.68 1.50
CA GLY A 79 -1.95 14.65 0.87
C GLY A 79 -2.03 14.55 -0.65
N LYS A 80 -0.89 14.56 -1.33
CA LYS A 80 -0.78 14.33 -2.79
C LYS A 80 -0.13 12.99 -3.13
N TYR A 81 0.59 12.37 -2.20
CA TYR A 81 1.52 11.26 -2.44
C TYR A 81 1.21 10.01 -1.60
N CYS A 82 0.41 10.08 -0.54
CA CYS A 82 0.12 8.89 0.26
C CYS A 82 -1.11 8.15 -0.28
N GLY A 83 -0.89 7.10 -1.07
CA GLY A 83 -1.94 6.16 -1.50
C GLY A 83 -1.43 5.07 -2.43
N LEU A 84 -2.23 4.01 -2.62
CA LEU A 84 -1.89 2.95 -3.57
C LEU A 84 -2.15 3.43 -5.01
N LEU A 85 -1.14 3.34 -5.89
CA LEU A 85 -1.20 3.83 -7.27
C LEU A 85 -1.66 5.30 -7.38
N TYR A 86 -1.32 6.12 -6.38
CA TYR A 86 -1.71 7.51 -6.24
C TYR A 86 -0.49 8.34 -5.88
N SER A 87 -0.17 9.36 -6.68
CA SER A 87 1.01 10.21 -6.47
C SER A 87 0.80 11.62 -7.02
N GLY A 88 1.60 12.57 -6.55
CA GLY A 88 1.49 13.98 -6.89
C GLY A 88 2.16 14.34 -8.22
N CYS A 89 1.68 15.39 -8.88
CA CYS A 89 2.23 15.81 -10.17
C CYS A 89 3.68 16.32 -10.05
N PRO A 90 4.48 16.25 -11.15
CA PRO A 90 5.82 16.82 -11.18
C PRO A 90 5.84 18.29 -10.79
N GLY A 91 6.69 18.64 -9.82
CA GLY A 91 6.84 20.01 -9.31
C GLY A 91 5.83 20.42 -8.21
N GLU A 92 4.85 19.58 -7.89
CA GLU A 92 3.99 19.82 -6.72
C GLU A 92 4.79 19.67 -5.42
N GLN A 93 4.47 20.48 -4.42
CA GLN A 93 5.01 20.33 -3.08
C GLN A 93 4.09 19.44 -2.23
N PRO A 94 4.66 18.61 -1.32
CA PRO A 94 3.89 17.82 -0.38
C PRO A 94 3.12 18.72 0.60
N CYS A 95 1.94 18.25 1.00
CA CYS A 95 1.00 18.99 1.84
C CYS A 95 1.48 19.13 3.29
N ASP A 96 2.18 18.12 3.82
CA ASP A 96 2.80 18.14 5.14
C ASP A 96 4.02 17.21 5.22
N GLY A 97 4.53 17.00 6.44
CA GLY A 97 5.70 16.14 6.67
C GLY A 97 5.47 14.64 6.46
N LEU A 98 4.22 14.15 6.54
CA LEU A 98 3.88 12.76 6.23
C LEU A 98 3.79 12.56 4.72
N ASP A 99 3.12 13.49 4.04
CA ASP A 99 3.04 13.52 2.57
C ASP A 99 4.45 13.65 1.93
N ALA A 100 5.37 14.36 2.59
CA ALA A 100 6.78 14.42 2.20
C ALA A 100 7.53 13.09 2.38
N CYS A 101 7.09 12.20 3.27
CA CYS A 101 7.62 10.84 3.37
C CYS A 101 7.09 9.96 2.24
N CYS A 102 5.81 10.07 1.90
CA CYS A 102 5.19 9.36 0.78
C CYS A 102 5.81 9.77 -0.57
N MET A 103 6.00 11.08 -0.80
CA MET A 103 6.69 11.59 -1.98
C MET A 103 8.11 11.00 -2.14
N LYS A 104 8.86 10.81 -1.04
CA LYS A 104 10.19 10.17 -1.08
C LYS A 104 10.09 8.68 -1.38
N HIS A 105 9.08 8.01 -0.84
CA HIS A 105 8.82 6.60 -1.09
C HIS A 105 8.50 6.35 -2.57
N ASP A 106 7.57 7.12 -3.16
CA ASP A 106 7.18 6.99 -4.56
C ASP A 106 8.36 7.21 -5.51
N ASN A 107 9.15 8.27 -5.28
CA ASN A 107 10.38 8.52 -6.03
C ASN A 107 11.40 7.38 -5.87
N CYS A 108 11.49 6.76 -4.68
CA CYS A 108 12.35 5.61 -4.45
C CYS A 108 11.87 4.40 -5.26
N VAL A 109 10.59 4.06 -5.19
CA VAL A 109 9.98 2.96 -5.96
C VAL A 109 10.16 3.17 -7.47
N GLN A 110 9.91 4.38 -7.98
CA GLN A 110 10.14 4.73 -9.38
C GLN A 110 11.62 4.55 -9.78
N SER A 111 12.57 4.94 -8.92
CA SER A 111 14.00 4.76 -9.16
C SER A 111 14.46 3.29 -9.16
N LYS A 112 13.64 2.39 -8.62
CA LYS A 112 13.85 0.94 -8.54
C LYS A 112 12.95 0.18 -9.52
N ASN A 113 12.70 0.74 -10.71
CA ASN A 113 11.87 0.12 -11.76
C ASN A 113 10.43 -0.22 -11.31
N ASN A 114 9.85 0.61 -10.44
CA ASN A 114 8.53 0.42 -9.81
C ASN A 114 8.44 -0.79 -8.86
N ASP A 115 9.55 -1.21 -8.25
CA ASP A 115 9.58 -2.23 -7.19
C ASP A 115 9.00 -1.72 -5.86
N TYR A 116 7.70 -1.90 -5.68
CA TYR A 116 6.99 -1.64 -4.42
C TYR A 116 7.40 -2.58 -3.26
N LEU A 117 8.13 -3.67 -3.52
CA LEU A 117 8.67 -4.58 -2.52
C LEU A 117 10.15 -4.32 -2.20
N SER A 118 10.67 -3.18 -2.68
CA SER A 118 12.01 -2.72 -2.34
C SER A 118 12.14 -2.56 -0.83
N SER A 119 13.00 -3.39 -0.23
CA SER A 119 13.27 -3.33 1.22
C SER A 119 13.95 -2.01 1.63
N GLU A 120 14.68 -1.38 0.70
CA GLU A 120 15.31 -0.06 0.90
C GLU A 120 14.26 1.04 0.97
N CYS A 121 13.34 1.09 0.00
CA CYS A 121 12.26 2.09 -0.01
C CYS A 121 11.32 1.90 1.19
N SER A 122 10.93 0.66 1.48
CA SER A 122 10.06 0.32 2.62
C SER A 122 10.68 0.72 3.97
N GLN A 123 11.95 0.34 4.21
CA GLN A 123 12.64 0.67 5.46
C GLN A 123 12.86 2.19 5.63
N THR A 124 13.21 2.89 4.54
CA THR A 124 13.42 4.35 4.55
C THR A 124 12.10 5.09 4.83
N PHE A 125 10.99 4.61 4.27
CA PHE A 125 9.68 5.19 4.49
C PHE A 125 9.19 5.00 5.94
N LEU A 126 9.32 3.79 6.50
CA LEU A 126 9.04 3.51 7.91
C LEU A 126 9.83 4.43 8.86
N ASN A 127 11.12 4.61 8.61
CA ASN A 127 11.97 5.52 9.38
C ASN A 127 11.49 6.99 9.28
N CYS A 128 11.09 7.43 8.08
CA CYS A 128 10.58 8.79 7.85
C CYS A 128 9.26 9.05 8.62
N MET A 129 8.32 8.09 8.59
CA MET A 129 7.07 8.18 9.35
C MET A 129 7.31 8.19 10.86
N ALA A 130 8.25 7.38 11.36
CA ALA A 130 8.65 7.40 12.77
C ALA A 130 9.23 8.76 13.19
N GLU A 131 10.09 9.37 12.37
CA GLU A 131 10.59 10.73 12.61
C GLU A 131 9.48 11.78 12.62
N PHE A 132 8.53 11.72 11.67
CA PHE A 132 7.39 12.63 11.60
C PHE A 132 6.53 12.56 12.88
N LYS A 133 6.20 11.34 13.32
CA LYS A 133 5.46 11.06 14.55
C LYS A 133 6.21 11.58 15.79
N ASN A 134 7.50 11.30 15.90
CA ASN A 134 8.34 11.75 17.01
C ASN A 134 8.46 13.29 17.10
N LYS A 135 8.50 13.99 15.96
CA LYS A 135 8.54 15.46 15.89
C LYS A 135 7.18 16.12 16.10
N ARG A 136 6.09 15.35 16.29
CA ARG A 136 4.70 15.83 16.34
C ARG A 136 4.39 16.75 15.15
N GLY A 137 4.70 16.25 13.94
CA GLY A 137 4.58 17.02 12.72
C GLY A 137 3.17 17.58 12.52
N LYS A 138 3.09 18.87 12.15
CA LYS A 138 1.81 19.52 11.86
C LYS A 138 1.30 19.06 10.50
N THR A 139 -0.02 18.93 10.39
CA THR A 139 -0.72 18.61 9.15
C THR A 139 -1.22 19.84 8.39
N PHE A 140 -1.67 19.63 7.15
CA PHE A 140 -2.21 20.67 6.29
C PHE A 140 -3.61 21.13 6.72
N LYS A 141 -3.95 22.38 6.35
CA LYS A 141 -5.24 22.99 6.68
C LYS A 141 -6.37 22.28 5.94
N GLY A 142 -7.41 21.86 6.67
CA GLY A 142 -8.60 21.21 6.10
C GLY A 142 -8.50 19.69 5.97
N ASN A 143 -7.41 19.08 6.45
CA ASN A 143 -7.30 17.63 6.59
C ASN A 143 -8.46 17.08 7.46
N LYS A 144 -9.16 16.06 6.93
CA LYS A 144 -10.27 15.34 7.61
C LYS A 144 -9.80 14.09 8.36
N CYS A 145 -8.58 13.61 8.10
CA CYS A 145 -8.00 12.42 8.71
C CYS A 145 -7.31 12.75 10.04
N HIS A 146 -7.45 11.84 11.01
CA HIS A 146 -6.53 11.81 12.14
C HIS A 146 -5.19 11.22 11.66
N VAL A 147 -4.10 11.98 11.82
CA VAL A 147 -2.84 11.70 11.10
C VAL A 147 -2.12 10.49 11.69
N GLU A 148 -2.24 10.31 13.00
CA GLU A 148 -1.74 9.18 13.74
C GLU A 148 -2.30 7.85 13.21
N ASP A 149 -3.60 7.82 12.88
CA ASP A 149 -4.30 6.64 12.32
C ASP A 149 -3.80 6.34 10.91
N VAL A 150 -3.58 7.38 10.08
CA VAL A 150 -3.02 7.26 8.74
C VAL A 150 -1.59 6.70 8.80
N VAL A 151 -0.75 7.21 9.72
CA VAL A 151 0.60 6.69 9.95
C VAL A 151 0.56 5.23 10.37
N GLU A 152 -0.33 4.84 11.28
CA GLU A 152 -0.46 3.46 11.77
C GLU A 152 -0.88 2.49 10.65
N VAL A 153 -1.90 2.86 9.87
CA VAL A 153 -2.40 2.05 8.75
C VAL A 153 -1.35 1.90 7.64
N ILE A 154 -0.62 2.97 7.29
CA ILE A 154 0.46 2.88 6.31
C ILE A 154 1.65 2.07 6.88
N THR A 155 1.98 2.23 8.16
CA THR A 155 3.05 1.45 8.82
C THR A 155 2.79 -0.06 8.71
N LEU A 156 1.55 -0.50 9.01
CA LEU A 156 1.16 -1.91 8.88
C LEU A 156 1.37 -2.47 7.47
N VAL A 157 0.97 -1.72 6.44
CA VAL A 157 1.16 -2.12 5.03
C VAL A 157 2.64 -2.18 4.66
N MET A 158 3.43 -1.19 5.09
CA MET A 158 4.86 -1.11 4.76
C MET A 158 5.71 -2.13 5.51
N GLU A 159 5.33 -2.54 6.73
CA GLU A 159 5.97 -3.66 7.43
C GLU A 159 5.71 -4.98 6.68
N ALA A 160 4.49 -5.20 6.19
CA ALA A 160 4.17 -6.38 5.37
C ALA A 160 4.95 -6.39 4.05
N ALA A 161 5.02 -5.25 3.34
CA ALA A 161 5.83 -5.10 2.13
C ALA A 161 7.34 -5.32 2.39
N LEU A 162 7.88 -4.79 3.49
CA LEU A 162 9.27 -5.02 3.88
C LEU A 162 9.57 -6.50 4.16
N VAL A 163 8.67 -7.21 4.83
CA VAL A 163 8.81 -8.67 5.07
C VAL A 163 8.71 -9.46 3.77
N ALA A 164 7.74 -9.14 2.91
CA ALA A 164 7.57 -9.78 1.61
C ALA A 164 8.80 -9.55 0.70
N GLY A 165 9.30 -8.32 0.61
CA GLY A 165 10.52 -7.97 -0.12
C GLY A 165 11.76 -8.74 0.38
N ARG A 166 11.94 -8.83 1.71
CA ARG A 166 13.01 -9.65 2.32
C ARG A 166 12.87 -11.15 2.10
N TYR A 167 11.71 -11.64 1.69
CA TYR A 167 11.47 -13.04 1.37
C TYR A 167 11.66 -13.32 -0.12
N LEU A 168 11.07 -12.49 -0.99
CA LEU A 168 11.06 -12.66 -2.45
C LEU A 168 12.37 -12.23 -3.12
N HIS A 169 13.12 -11.29 -2.53
CA HIS A 169 14.46 -10.91 -3.00
C HIS A 169 15.59 -11.72 -2.36
N LYS A 170 15.30 -12.90 -1.79
CA LYS A 170 16.33 -13.88 -1.44
C LYS A 170 16.82 -14.59 -2.72
N PRO A 171 18.14 -14.78 -2.88
CA PRO A 171 18.72 -15.59 -3.96
C PRO A 171 18.44 -17.09 -3.76
#